data_AF-A0A1Y4HBK4-F1
#
_entry.id   AF-A0A1Y4HBK4-F1
#
_cell.length_a   1.000
_cell.length_b   1.000
_cell.length_c   1.000
_cell.angle_alpha   90.00
_cell.angle_beta   90.00
_cell.angle_gamma   90.00
#
_symmetry.space_group_name_H-M   'P 1'
#
loop_
_entity.id
_entity.type
_entity.pdbx_description
1 polymer ?
#
loop_
_entity_poly.entity_id
_entity_poly.type
_entity_poly.pdbx_seq_one_letter_code
_entity_poly.pdbx_strand_id
1 'polypeptide(L)' 'MKPLKVNISLTLDEDVLTEVRRLAEEDDRSVSQYINLILRQHLRELEEKQQDGQ' A
#
# COMPACT_ATOMS: atom_id res chain seq x y z
N MET A 1 -0.99 22.23 -2.62
CA MET A 1 -2.29 21.53 -2.73
C MET A 1 -2.02 20.05 -2.51
N LYS A 2 -2.66 19.39 -1.52
CA LYS A 2 -2.51 17.93 -1.38
C LYS A 2 -3.11 17.28 -2.63
N PRO A 3 -2.43 16.34 -3.29
CA PRO A 3 -2.99 15.69 -4.48
C PRO A 3 -4.32 15.05 -4.11
N LEU A 4 -5.35 15.32 -4.93
CA LEU A 4 -6.64 14.67 -4.82
C LEU A 4 -6.40 13.17 -4.93
N LYS A 5 -6.75 12.40 -3.90
CA LYS A 5 -6.64 10.94 -3.96
C LYS A 5 -7.44 10.46 -5.17
N VAL A 6 -6.80 9.71 -6.05
CA VAL A 6 -7.46 9.11 -7.21
C VAL A 6 -8.07 7.78 -6.76
N ASN A 7 -9.38 7.62 -6.98
CA ASN A 7 -10.02 6.33 -6.79
C ASN A 7 -9.66 5.42 -7.97
N ILE A 8 -9.17 4.23 -7.66
CA ILE A 8 -8.83 3.20 -8.63
C ILE A 8 -9.58 1.91 -8.30
N SER A 9 -9.89 1.11 -9.31
CA SER A 9 -10.32 -0.28 -9.14
C SER A 9 -9.08 -1.17 -9.28
N LEU A 10 -8.85 -2.04 -8.32
CA LEU A 10 -7.73 -2.98 -8.29
C LEU A 10 -8.28 -4.37 -8.02
N THR A 11 -7.82 -5.35 -8.78
CA THR A 11 -8.07 -6.76 -8.52
C THR A 11 -6.93 -7.31 -7.67
N LEU A 12 -7.28 -8.00 -6.58
CA LEU A 12 -6.36 -8.68 -5.66
C LEU A 12 -6.86 -10.11 -5.48
N ASP A 13 -5.95 -11.04 -5.24
CA ASP A 13 -6.30 -12.40 -4.83
C ASP A 13 -7.03 -12.37 -3.47
N GLU A 14 -7.93 -13.33 -3.26
CA GLU A 14 -8.82 -13.36 -2.09
C GLU A 14 -8.05 -13.53 -0.77
N ASP A 15 -7.01 -14.35 -0.77
CA ASP A 15 -6.12 -14.57 0.36
C ASP A 15 -5.36 -13.29 0.74
N VAL A 16 -4.84 -12.58 -0.27
CA VAL A 16 -4.17 -11.29 -0.08
C VAL A 16 -5.13 -10.26 0.51
N LEU A 17 -6.34 -10.13 -0.05
CA LEU A 17 -7.33 -9.17 0.45
C LEU A 17 -7.75 -9.48 1.89
N THR A 18 -7.89 -10.76 2.23
CA THR A 18 -8.24 -11.22 3.59
C THR A 18 -7.20 -10.77 4.60
N GLU A 19 -5.93 -10.98 4.29
CA GLU A 19 -4.84 -10.62 5.20
C GLU A 19 -4.66 -9.10 5.30
N VAL A 20 -4.74 -8.38 4.18
CA VAL A 20 -4.71 -6.92 4.14
C VAL A 20 -5.84 -6.33 4.99
N ARG A 21 -7.03 -6.93 4.95
CA ARG A 21 -8.18 -6.48 5.75
C ARG A 21 -7.95 -6.74 7.23
N ARG A 22 -7.46 -7.91 7.61
CA ARG A 22 -7.12 -8.24 9.01
C ARG A 22 -6.13 -7.23 9.59
N LEU A 23 -5.05 -6.95 8.86
CA LEU A 23 -4.01 -6.01 9.27
C LEU A 23 -4.52 -4.56 9.34
N ALA A 24 -5.40 -4.17 8.41
CA ALA A 24 -6.01 -2.84 8.43
C ALA A 24 -6.96 -2.66 9.64
N GLU A 25 -7.73 -3.70 9.98
CA GLU A 25 -8.60 -3.70 11.17
C GLU A 25 -7.78 -3.64 12.47
N GLU A 26 -6.63 -4.32 12.54
CA GLU A 26 -5.71 -4.25 13.68
C GLU A 26 -5.07 -2.86 13.89
N ASP A 27 -4.87 -2.08 12.81
CA ASP A 27 -4.31 -0.71 12.84
C ASP A 27 -5.42 0.36 12.90
N ASP A 28 -6.70 -0.02 13.08
CA ASP A 28 -7.87 0.89 13.08
C ASP A 28 -7.95 1.77 11.82
N ARG A 29 -7.72 1.16 10.64
CA ARG A 29 -7.64 1.85 9.34
C ARG A 29 -8.50 1.21 8.27
N SER A 30 -8.89 2.04 7.29
CA SER A 30 -9.48 1.53 6.06
C SER A 30 -8.47 0.73 5.22
N VAL A 31 -8.95 -0.30 4.53
CA VAL A 31 -8.16 -1.12 3.58
C VAL A 31 -7.42 -0.24 2.57
N SER A 32 -8.09 0.75 1.97
CA SER A 32 -7.46 1.66 1.02
C SER A 32 -6.31 2.47 1.62
N GLN A 33 -6.43 2.90 2.88
CA GLN A 33 -5.36 3.61 3.57
C GLN A 33 -4.19 2.69 3.90
N TYR A 34 -4.48 1.47 4.33
CA TYR A 34 -3.47 0.46 4.64
C TYR A 34 -2.68 0.04 3.40
N ILE A 35 -3.37 -0.27 2.30
CA ILE A 35 -2.74 -0.54 0.98
C ILE A 35 -1.84 0.62 0.56
N ASN A 36 -2.33 1.87 0.65
CA ASN A 36 -1.53 3.03 0.27
C ASN A 36 -0.28 3.22 1.16
N LEU A 37 -0.32 2.82 2.43
CA LEU A 37 0.86 2.84 3.30
C LEU A 37 1.91 1.83 2.86
N ILE A 38 1.49 0.58 2.62
CA ILE A 38 2.36 -0.50 2.16
C ILE A 38 3.00 -0.15 0.81
N LEU A 39 2.19 0.30 -0.16
CA LEU A 39 2.70 0.66 -1.49
C LEU A 39 3.74 1.78 -1.41
N ARG A 40 3.52 2.78 -0.55
CA ARG A 40 4.51 3.86 -0.34
C ARG A 40 5.81 3.35 0.27
N GLN A 41 5.72 2.39 1.20
CA GLN A 41 6.90 1.76 1.79
C GLN A 41 7.66 0.93 0.76
N HIS A 42 6.94 0.12 -0.01
CA HIS A 42 7.52 -0.68 -1.09
C HIS A 42 8.22 0.17 -2.16
N LEU A 43 7.61 1.29 -2.56
CA LEU A 43 8.23 2.23 -3.50
C LEU A 43 9.54 2.83 -2.95
N ARG A 44 9.57 3.24 -1.68
CA ARG A 44 10.80 3.74 -1.05
C ARG A 44 11.91 2.70 -1.04
N GLU A 45 11.59 1.46 -0.66
CA GLU A 45 12.56 0.36 -0.65
C GLU A 45 13.11 0.05 -2.05
N LEU A 46 12.28 0.19 -3.08
CA LEU A 46 12.73 0.05 -4.47
C LEU A 46 13.65 1.21 -4.87
N GLU A 47 13.34 2.44 -4.48
CA GLU A 47 14.19 3.61 -4.74
C GLU A 47 15.55 3.48 -4.04
N GLU A 48 15.58 3.04 -2.77
CA GLU A 48 16.80 2.81 -1.99
C GLU A 48 17.67 1.71 -2.64
N LYS A 49 17.07 0.57 -3.00
CA LYS A 49 17.78 -0.52 -3.69
C LYS A 49 18.35 -0.11 -5.05
N GLN A 50 17.71 0.83 -5.74
CA GLN A 50 18.22 1.34 -7.02
C GLN A 50 19.40 2.31 -6.83
N GLN A 51 19.47 3.02 -5.70
CA GLN A 51 20.55 3.95 -5.38
C GLN A 51 21.81 3.24 -4.87
N ASP A 52 21.68 2.13 -4.15
CA ASP A 52 22.83 1.34 -3.66
C ASP A 52 23.55 0.54 -4.77
N GLY A 53 22.99 0.52 -6.00
CA GLY A 53 23.54 -0.16 -7.17
C GLY A 53 24.22 0.74 -8.19
N GLN A 54 24.45 2.03 -7.90
CA GLN A 54 24.98 3.02 -8.83
C GLN A 54 26.33 3.61 -8.40
#